data_AF-A0A380Q9R4-F1
#
_entry.id   AF-A0A380Q9R4-F1
#
_cell.length_a   1.000
_cell.length_b   1.000
_cell.length_c   1.000
_cell.angle_alpha   90.00
_cell.angle_beta   90.00
_cell.angle_gamma   90.00
#
_symmetry.space_group_name_H-M   'P 1'
#
loop_
_entity.id
_entity.type
_entity.pdbx_description
1 polymer ?
#
loop_
_entity_poly.entity_id
_entity_poly.type
_entity_poly.pdbx_seq_one_letter_code
_entity_poly.pdbx_strand_id
1 'polypeptide(L)'
;MNNIEELICQSRIKEISHGSSPLIGEKERLALTAMYWHQEHQAAVEAFQETGRNLLLAQEQITALIAQLEAAQKERDEAIVLNKHLDLSIRKGEVVNSSLRERAEKAEAQAESNALEIRKLGLQWSRAEKVEAELSAANEKLVVPVVLPDDGLEDCINMWPDNWRNDFDTGYNFGIWRCEQNIKAAGFAVEGE
;
A
#
# COMPACT_ATOMS: atom_id res chain seq x y z
N MET A 1 -73.41 38.99 25.99
CA MET A 1 -73.72 39.98 27.04
C MET A 1 -74.33 39.20 28.19
N ASN A 2 -73.55 38.90 29.23
CA ASN A 2 -74.01 38.09 30.37
C ASN A 2 -74.66 39.04 31.39
N ASN A 3 -75.98 38.96 31.55
CA ASN A 3 -76.70 39.63 32.64
C ASN A 3 -76.41 38.92 33.98
N ILE A 4 -75.17 39.04 34.46
CA ILE A 4 -74.77 38.56 35.80
C ILE A 4 -75.62 39.25 36.89
N GLU A 5 -76.17 40.43 36.60
CA GLU A 5 -77.08 41.20 37.47
C GLU A 5 -78.42 40.50 37.74
N GLU A 6 -78.81 39.49 36.94
CA GLU A 6 -80.03 38.70 37.15
C GLU A 6 -79.82 37.46 38.05
N LEU A 7 -78.57 37.13 38.38
CA LEU A 7 -78.23 35.98 39.22
C LEU A 7 -78.42 36.29 40.70
N ILE A 8 -79.03 35.37 41.45
CA ILE A 8 -79.06 35.45 42.91
C ILE A 8 -77.64 35.28 43.49
N CYS A 9 -77.30 36.12 44.46
CA CYS A 9 -76.02 36.05 45.16
C CYS A 9 -75.93 34.82 46.08
N GLN A 10 -74.71 34.28 46.25
CA GLN A 10 -74.47 33.07 47.04
C GLN A 10 -74.99 33.14 48.49
N SER A 11 -74.92 34.30 49.14
CA SER A 11 -75.45 34.49 50.50
C SER A 11 -76.97 34.28 50.55
N ARG A 12 -77.70 34.83 49.58
CA ARG A 12 -79.16 34.67 49.50
C ARG A 12 -79.58 33.24 49.15
N ILE A 13 -78.83 32.54 48.31
CA ILE A 13 -79.05 31.10 48.05
C ILE A 13 -78.93 30.31 49.35
N LYS A 14 -77.92 30.60 50.17
CA LYS A 14 -77.74 29.95 51.48
C LYS A 14 -78.90 30.27 52.41
N GLU A 15 -79.36 31.52 52.51
CA GLU A 15 -80.52 31.85 53.34
C GLU A 15 -81.77 31.04 52.94
N ILE A 16 -82.03 30.91 51.64
CA ILE A 16 -83.15 30.11 51.11
C ILE A 16 -82.95 28.63 51.45
N SER A 17 -81.73 28.08 51.31
CA SER A 17 -81.46 26.67 51.64
C SER A 17 -81.62 26.35 53.13
N HIS A 18 -81.47 27.34 54.01
CA HIS A 18 -81.70 27.20 55.46
C HIS A 18 -83.17 27.43 55.85
N GLY A 19 -84.09 27.56 54.87
CA GLY A 19 -85.53 27.65 55.10
C GLY A 19 -86.14 29.05 54.96
N SER A 20 -85.38 30.06 54.52
CA SER A 20 -85.96 31.38 54.22
C SER A 20 -86.91 31.30 53.02
N SER A 21 -88.05 31.99 53.10
CA SER A 21 -89.00 32.03 51.99
C SER A 21 -88.45 32.86 50.81
N PRO A 22 -88.51 32.34 49.56
CA PRO A 22 -88.16 33.12 48.38
C PRO A 22 -89.11 34.31 48.19
N LEU A 23 -88.56 35.48 47.86
CA LEU A 23 -89.32 36.65 47.43
C LEU A 23 -89.85 36.45 46.00
N ILE A 24 -90.77 37.32 45.58
CA ILE A 24 -91.34 37.31 44.23
C ILE A 24 -90.22 37.41 43.19
N GLY A 25 -90.19 36.48 42.23
CA GLY A 25 -89.16 36.41 41.18
C GLY A 25 -87.85 35.71 41.59
N GLU A 26 -87.63 35.41 42.89
CA GLU A 26 -86.40 34.75 43.33
C GLU A 26 -86.34 33.27 42.94
N LYS A 27 -87.48 32.61 42.70
CA LYS A 27 -87.50 31.22 42.24
C LYS A 27 -86.95 31.10 40.82
N GLU A 28 -87.38 32.01 39.95
CA GLU A 28 -86.92 32.10 38.56
C GLU A 28 -85.44 32.47 38.50
N ARG A 29 -85.01 33.46 39.29
CA ARG A 29 -83.59 33.82 39.39
C ARG A 29 -82.73 32.71 39.98
N LEU A 30 -83.22 31.96 40.95
CA LEU A 30 -82.51 30.80 41.51
C LEU A 30 -82.33 29.70 40.45
N ALA A 31 -83.36 29.43 39.64
CA ALA A 31 -83.27 28.50 38.53
C ALA A 31 -82.28 28.96 37.46
N LEU A 32 -82.30 30.25 37.09
CA LEU A 32 -81.32 30.85 36.17
C LEU A 32 -79.89 30.74 36.72
N THR A 33 -79.68 31.00 38.02
CA THR A 33 -78.37 30.83 38.66
C THR A 33 -77.90 29.38 38.63
N ALA A 34 -78.79 28.42 38.90
CA ALA A 34 -78.44 27.00 38.83
C ALA A 34 -78.06 26.56 37.41
N MET A 35 -78.81 26.99 36.39
CA MET A 35 -78.50 26.71 34.99
C MET A 35 -77.17 27.34 34.56
N TYR A 36 -76.93 28.58 34.95
CA TYR A 36 -75.67 29.28 34.66
C TYR A 36 -74.46 28.54 35.26
N TRP A 37 -74.49 28.19 36.55
CA TRP A 37 -73.38 27.45 37.17
C TRP A 37 -73.22 26.03 36.62
N HIS A 38 -74.31 25.37 36.23
CA HIS A 38 -74.22 24.09 35.56
C HIS A 38 -73.47 24.22 34.23
N GLN A 39 -73.81 25.24 33.43
CA GLN A 39 -73.14 25.51 32.15
C GLN A 39 -71.66 25.87 32.33
N GLU A 40 -71.33 26.75 33.28
CA GLU A 40 -69.94 27.12 33.59
C GLU A 40 -69.13 25.91 34.10
N HIS A 41 -69.72 25.09 34.97
CA HIS A 41 -69.09 23.86 35.42
C HIS A 41 -68.85 22.88 34.27
N GLN A 42 -69.83 22.72 33.37
CA GLN A 42 -69.68 21.88 32.20
C GLN A 42 -68.57 22.39 31.27
N ALA A 43 -68.53 23.69 30.99
CA ALA A 43 -67.48 24.30 30.18
C ALA A 43 -66.08 24.10 30.80
N ALA A 44 -65.97 24.24 32.13
CA ALA A 44 -64.72 23.97 32.83
C ALA A 44 -64.30 22.49 32.72
N VAL A 45 -65.23 21.55 32.90
CA VAL A 45 -64.96 20.11 32.75
C VAL A 45 -64.49 19.77 31.34
N GLU A 46 -65.16 20.29 30.31
CA GLU A 46 -64.78 20.09 28.90
C GLU A 46 -63.38 20.63 28.63
N ALA A 47 -63.06 21.84 29.11
CA ALA A 47 -61.73 22.43 28.96
C ALA A 47 -60.63 21.61 29.66
N PHE A 48 -60.89 21.08 30.86
CA PHE A 48 -59.94 20.20 31.56
C PHE A 48 -59.72 18.88 30.82
N GLN A 49 -60.80 18.26 30.33
CA GLN A 49 -60.70 17.02 29.56
C GLN A 49 -59.90 17.22 28.27
N GLU A 50 -60.18 18.30 27.54
CA GLU A 50 -59.49 18.63 26.30
C GLU A 50 -58.00 18.91 26.54
N THR A 51 -57.69 19.66 27.61
CA THR A 51 -56.30 19.90 28.03
C THR A 51 -55.59 18.60 28.38
N GLY A 52 -56.27 17.68 29.09
CA GLY A 52 -55.73 16.36 29.41
C GLY A 52 -55.41 15.51 28.18
N ARG A 53 -56.31 15.50 27.18
CA ARG A 53 -56.07 14.82 25.89
C ARG A 53 -54.88 15.42 25.14
N ASN A 54 -54.82 16.74 25.08
CA ASN A 54 -53.71 17.44 24.40
C ASN A 54 -52.37 17.15 25.07
N LEU A 55 -52.33 17.09 26.41
CA LEU A 55 -51.12 16.73 27.15
C LEU A 55 -50.69 15.29 26.86
N LEU A 56 -51.65 14.35 26.79
CA LEU A 56 -51.36 12.95 26.46
C LEU A 56 -50.79 12.82 25.04
N LEU A 57 -51.39 13.49 24.06
CA LEU A 57 -50.87 13.51 22.68
C LEU A 57 -49.47 14.12 22.60
N ALA A 58 -49.23 15.21 23.32
CA ALA A 58 -47.90 15.83 23.39
C ALA A 58 -46.87 14.88 24.03
N GLN A 59 -47.27 14.14 25.08
CA GLN A 59 -46.42 13.15 25.73
C GLN A 59 -46.05 12.01 24.77
N GLU A 60 -47.02 11.47 24.03
CA GLU A 60 -46.77 10.43 23.02
C GLU A 60 -45.80 10.91 21.93
N GLN A 61 -45.96 12.14 21.44
CA GLN A 61 -45.06 12.74 20.46
C GLN A 61 -43.63 12.91 21.01
N ILE A 62 -43.49 13.36 22.25
CA ILE A 62 -42.18 13.49 22.91
C ILE A 62 -41.51 12.13 23.03
N THR A 63 -42.25 11.09 23.46
CA THR A 63 -41.71 9.73 23.57
C THR A 63 -41.23 9.21 22.21
N ALA A 64 -42.00 9.44 21.14
CA ALA A 64 -41.59 9.05 19.79
C ALA A 64 -40.31 9.78 19.34
N LEU A 65 -40.20 11.09 19.61
CA LEU A 65 -39.01 11.87 19.28
C LEU A 65 -37.78 11.43 20.08
N ILE A 66 -37.94 11.08 21.36
CA ILE A 66 -36.85 10.54 22.18
C ILE A 66 -36.33 9.23 21.57
N ALA A 67 -37.22 8.31 21.20
CA ALA A 67 -36.82 7.04 20.59
C ALA A 67 -36.07 7.25 19.26
N GLN A 68 -36.51 8.22 18.43
CA GLN A 68 -35.81 8.57 17.19
C GLN A 68 -34.42 9.16 17.46
N LEU A 69 -34.30 10.03 18.47
CA LEU A 69 -33.01 10.61 18.85
C LEU A 69 -32.04 9.55 19.37
N GLU A 70 -32.50 8.62 20.19
CA GLU A 70 -31.68 7.51 20.70
C GLU A 70 -31.19 6.60 19.56
N ALA A 71 -32.06 6.27 18.60
CA ALA A 71 -31.69 5.50 17.42
C ALA A 71 -30.62 6.22 16.57
N ALA A 72 -30.84 7.51 16.28
CA ALA A 72 -29.88 8.32 15.52
C ALA A 72 -28.54 8.50 16.24
N GLN A 73 -28.55 8.63 17.57
CA GLN A 73 -27.33 8.68 18.38
C GLN A 73 -26.54 7.38 18.30
N LYS A 74 -27.23 6.23 18.37
CA LYS A 74 -26.61 4.93 18.24
C LYS A 74 -25.94 4.76 16.87
N GLU A 75 -26.64 5.09 15.78
CA GLU A 75 -26.07 5.03 14.43
C GLU A 75 -24.85 5.94 14.26
N ARG A 76 -24.91 7.16 14.81
CA ARG A 76 -23.77 8.09 14.80
C ARG A 76 -22.56 7.50 15.54
N ASP A 77 -22.77 6.90 16.70
CA ASP A 77 -21.68 6.35 17.52
C ASP A 77 -21.04 5.12 16.84
N GLU A 78 -21.84 4.26 16.22
CA GLU A 78 -21.37 3.15 15.38
C GLU A 78 -20.52 3.66 14.19
N ALA A 79 -20.98 4.72 13.52
CA ALA A 79 -20.23 5.34 12.42
C ALA A 79 -18.89 5.93 12.88
N ILE A 80 -18.84 6.54 14.07
CA ILE A 80 -17.58 7.05 14.66
C ILE A 80 -16.59 5.91 14.90
N VAL A 81 -17.06 4.78 15.42
CA VAL A 81 -16.20 3.59 15.64
C VAL A 81 -15.68 3.05 14.32
N LEU A 82 -16.54 2.93 13.31
CA LEU A 82 -16.15 2.46 11.98
C LEU A 82 -15.09 3.36 11.34
N ASN A 83 -15.27 4.68 11.39
CA ASN A 83 -14.29 5.64 10.88
C ASN A 83 -12.93 5.49 11.55
N LYS A 84 -12.88 5.34 12.89
CA LYS A 84 -11.62 5.07 13.60
C LYS A 84 -10.95 3.79 13.11
N HIS A 85 -11.72 2.74 12.85
CA HIS A 85 -11.18 1.47 12.34
C HIS A 85 -10.63 1.62 10.91
N LEU A 86 -11.32 2.38 10.07
CA LEU A 86 -10.88 2.69 8.71
C LEU A 86 -9.57 3.48 8.73
N ASP A 87 -9.48 4.53 9.54
CA ASP A 87 -8.26 5.34 9.71
C ASP A 87 -7.06 4.49 10.12
N LEU A 88 -7.25 3.58 11.09
CA LEU A 88 -6.21 2.65 11.52
C LEU A 88 -5.79 1.69 10.40
N SER A 89 -6.75 1.22 9.59
CA SER A 89 -6.48 0.32 8.47
C SER A 89 -5.70 1.02 7.36
N ILE A 90 -6.04 2.27 7.05
CA ILE A 90 -5.33 3.11 6.09
C ILE A 90 -3.87 3.30 6.54
N ARG A 91 -3.65 3.73 7.80
CA ARG A 91 -2.29 3.91 8.34
C ARG A 91 -1.47 2.63 8.30
N LYS A 92 -2.07 1.48 8.65
CA LYS A 92 -1.39 0.18 8.53
C LYS A 92 -1.04 -0.13 7.08
N GLY A 93 -1.95 0.10 6.15
CA GLY A 93 -1.71 -0.07 4.71
C GLY A 93 -0.58 0.80 4.20
N GLU A 94 -0.51 2.07 4.60
CA GLU A 94 0.56 2.99 4.26
C GLU A 94 1.93 2.52 4.76
N VAL A 95 2.00 2.06 6.01
CA VAL A 95 3.24 1.51 6.61
C VAL A 95 3.69 0.23 5.91
N VAL A 96 2.76 -0.66 5.54
CA VAL A 96 3.10 -1.87 4.77
C VAL A 96 3.59 -1.48 3.38
N ASN A 97 2.92 -0.55 2.70
CA ASN A 97 3.30 -0.10 1.37
C ASN A 97 4.68 0.57 1.37
N SER A 98 5.01 1.39 2.37
CA SER A 98 6.35 1.99 2.46
C SER A 98 7.43 0.94 2.66
N SER A 99 7.19 -0.05 3.54
CA SER A 99 8.12 -1.15 3.76
C SER A 99 8.32 -2.01 2.50
N LEU A 100 7.24 -2.28 1.76
CA LEU A 100 7.32 -3.04 0.50
C LEU A 100 8.08 -2.27 -0.58
N ARG A 101 7.89 -0.94 -0.68
CA ARG A 101 8.66 -0.09 -1.60
C ARG A 101 10.15 -0.12 -1.28
N GLU A 102 10.52 0.06 -0.02
CA GLU A 102 11.92 0.01 0.41
C GLU A 102 12.57 -1.36 0.11
N ARG A 103 11.81 -2.45 0.31
CA ARG A 103 12.29 -3.80 -0.04
C ARG A 103 12.44 -3.99 -1.55
N ALA A 104 11.52 -3.45 -2.34
CA ALA A 104 11.60 -3.51 -3.79
C ALA A 104 12.82 -2.75 -4.32
N GLU A 105 13.06 -1.53 -3.83
CA GLU A 105 14.24 -0.72 -4.18
C GLU A 105 15.55 -1.45 -3.82
N LYS A 106 15.62 -2.06 -2.63
CA LYS A 106 16.78 -2.86 -2.21
C LYS A 106 16.98 -4.09 -3.11
N ALA A 107 15.89 -4.77 -3.47
CA ALA A 107 15.96 -5.94 -4.34
C ALA A 107 16.41 -5.57 -5.76
N GLU A 108 15.94 -4.43 -6.29
CA GLU A 108 16.34 -3.91 -7.59
C GLU A 108 17.82 -3.53 -7.60
N ALA A 109 18.29 -2.76 -6.61
CA ALA A 109 19.70 -2.41 -6.47
C ALA A 109 20.61 -3.66 -6.35
N GLN A 110 20.16 -4.68 -5.62
CA GLN A 110 20.89 -5.95 -5.52
C GLN A 110 20.92 -6.69 -6.86
N ALA A 111 19.80 -6.72 -7.59
CA ALA A 111 19.73 -7.36 -8.91
C ALA A 111 20.65 -6.68 -9.92
N GLU A 112 20.71 -5.35 -9.93
CA GLU A 112 21.64 -4.60 -10.77
C GLU A 112 23.11 -4.88 -10.43
N SER A 113 23.45 -4.91 -9.13
CA SER A 113 24.79 -5.28 -8.67
C SER A 113 25.17 -6.68 -9.13
N ASN A 114 24.28 -7.66 -8.93
CA ASN A 114 24.52 -9.04 -9.35
C ASN A 114 24.68 -9.16 -10.88
N ALA A 115 23.89 -8.42 -11.65
CA ALA A 115 24.00 -8.42 -13.11
C ALA A 115 25.36 -7.88 -13.60
N LEU A 116 25.90 -6.85 -12.93
CA LEU A 116 27.24 -6.33 -13.21
C LEU A 116 28.33 -7.36 -12.90
N GLU A 117 28.22 -8.08 -11.79
CA GLU A 117 29.16 -9.15 -11.42
C GLU A 117 29.13 -10.29 -12.44
N ILE A 118 27.93 -10.75 -12.82
CA ILE A 118 27.77 -11.78 -13.86
C ILE A 118 28.41 -11.33 -15.17
N ARG A 119 28.20 -10.07 -15.58
CA ARG A 119 28.82 -9.53 -16.80
C ARG A 119 30.35 -9.54 -16.71
N LYS A 120 30.91 -9.17 -15.54
CA LYS A 120 32.35 -9.18 -15.31
C LYS A 120 32.92 -10.60 -15.39
N LEU A 121 32.25 -11.57 -14.76
CA LEU A 121 32.63 -12.98 -14.81
C LEU A 121 32.57 -13.52 -16.24
N GLY A 122 31.53 -13.18 -17.01
CA GLY A 122 31.43 -13.54 -18.42
C GLY A 122 32.61 -13.04 -19.25
N LEU A 123 33.03 -11.79 -19.03
CA LEU A 123 34.22 -11.24 -19.70
C LEU A 123 35.51 -11.95 -19.30
N GLN A 124 35.66 -12.31 -18.02
CA GLN A 124 36.82 -13.07 -17.54
C GLN A 124 36.85 -14.47 -18.16
N TRP A 125 35.70 -15.14 -18.22
CA TRP A 125 35.57 -16.45 -18.86
C TRP A 125 35.98 -16.41 -20.34
N SER A 126 35.47 -15.45 -21.11
CA SER A 126 35.85 -15.32 -22.53
C SER A 126 37.33 -15.00 -22.72
N ARG A 127 37.98 -14.31 -21.77
CA ARG A 127 39.43 -14.10 -21.81
C ARG A 127 40.18 -15.39 -21.50
N ALA A 128 39.73 -16.15 -20.51
CA ALA A 128 40.31 -17.44 -20.16
C ALA A 128 40.22 -18.42 -21.34
N GLU A 129 39.07 -18.52 -22.01
CA GLU A 129 38.89 -19.36 -23.21
C GLU A 129 39.86 -18.98 -24.33
N LYS A 130 40.08 -17.69 -24.57
CA LYS A 130 41.06 -17.24 -25.58
C LYS A 130 42.48 -17.63 -25.21
N VAL A 131 42.87 -17.41 -23.95
CA VAL A 131 44.21 -17.78 -23.47
C VAL A 131 44.41 -19.28 -23.52
N GLU A 132 43.40 -20.08 -23.15
CA GLU A 132 43.45 -21.54 -23.22
C GLU A 132 43.56 -22.03 -24.66
N ALA A 133 42.83 -21.43 -25.61
CA ALA A 133 42.97 -21.73 -27.03
C ALA A 133 44.36 -21.38 -27.59
N GLU A 134 44.91 -20.21 -27.23
CA GLU A 134 46.26 -19.79 -27.61
C GLU A 134 47.33 -20.72 -27.03
N LEU A 135 47.19 -21.13 -25.76
CA LEU A 135 48.12 -22.03 -25.08
C LEU A 135 48.04 -23.43 -25.67
N SER A 136 46.83 -23.92 -26.00
CA SER A 136 46.67 -25.20 -26.69
C SER A 136 47.30 -25.18 -28.08
N ALA A 137 47.09 -24.11 -28.86
CA ALA A 137 47.73 -23.96 -30.17
C ALA A 137 49.25 -23.86 -30.09
N ALA A 138 49.79 -23.17 -29.07
CA ALA A 138 51.23 -23.12 -28.81
C ALA A 138 51.77 -24.51 -28.41
N ASN A 139 51.03 -25.25 -27.58
CA ASN A 139 51.41 -26.59 -27.17
C ASN A 139 51.39 -27.57 -28.35
N GLU A 140 50.41 -27.50 -29.26
CA GLU A 140 50.39 -28.30 -30.49
C GLU A 140 51.66 -28.08 -31.35
N LYS A 141 52.16 -26.84 -31.45
CA LYS A 141 53.41 -26.55 -32.16
C LYS A 141 54.63 -27.18 -31.48
N LEU A 142 54.69 -27.15 -30.15
CA LEU A 142 55.82 -27.69 -29.38
C LEU A 142 55.86 -29.23 -29.36
N VAL A 143 54.72 -29.90 -29.55
CA VAL A 143 54.64 -31.37 -29.59
C VAL A 143 55.31 -31.95 -30.84
N VAL A 144 55.42 -31.20 -31.93
CA VAL A 144 56.11 -31.66 -33.14
C VAL A 144 57.63 -31.47 -32.96
N PRO A 145 58.41 -32.55 -32.84
CA PRO A 145 59.86 -32.43 -32.69
C PRO A 145 60.47 -31.82 -33.97
N VAL A 146 61.37 -30.85 -33.79
CA VAL A 146 62.18 -30.32 -34.89
C VAL A 146 63.15 -31.43 -35.32
N VAL A 147 62.96 -31.94 -36.54
CA VAL A 147 63.87 -32.89 -37.14
C VAL A 147 65.13 -32.14 -37.54
N LEU A 148 66.22 -32.38 -36.81
CA LEU A 148 67.53 -31.86 -37.20
C LEU A 148 67.97 -32.56 -38.49
N PRO A 149 68.61 -31.84 -39.42
CA PRO A 149 69.19 -32.47 -40.58
C PRO A 149 70.25 -33.47 -40.12
N ASP A 150 70.42 -34.55 -40.89
CA ASP A 150 71.59 -35.42 -40.77
C ASP A 150 72.86 -34.55 -40.86
N ASP A 151 74.00 -35.05 -40.37
CA ASP A 151 75.27 -34.29 -40.24
C ASP A 151 75.75 -33.58 -41.53
N GLY A 152 75.08 -33.86 -42.65
CA GLY A 152 75.03 -33.01 -43.82
C GLY A 152 76.35 -33.01 -44.58
N LEU A 153 77.29 -33.89 -44.19
CA LEU A 153 78.61 -34.00 -44.79
C LEU A 153 78.51 -34.15 -46.31
N GLU A 154 77.54 -34.94 -46.79
CA GLU A 154 77.32 -35.21 -48.22
C GLU A 154 76.81 -33.98 -49.00
N ASP A 155 75.91 -33.17 -48.43
CA ASP A 155 75.41 -31.93 -49.05
C ASP A 155 76.45 -30.80 -48.99
N CYS A 156 77.22 -30.75 -47.89
CA CYS A 156 78.30 -29.77 -47.65
C CYS A 156 79.40 -29.89 -48.71
N ILE A 157 79.68 -31.08 -49.22
CA ILE A 157 80.69 -31.31 -50.27
C ILE A 157 80.33 -30.62 -51.60
N ASN A 158 79.04 -30.47 -51.91
CA ASN A 158 78.53 -29.95 -53.18
C ASN A 158 78.13 -28.46 -53.15
N MET A 159 77.83 -27.91 -51.97
CA MET A 159 77.45 -26.49 -51.80
C MET A 159 78.57 -25.60 -51.27
N TRP A 160 79.72 -26.16 -50.85
CA TRP A 160 80.87 -25.39 -50.44
C TRP A 160 81.60 -24.75 -51.64
N PRO A 161 81.86 -23.43 -51.61
CA PRO A 161 82.95 -22.87 -52.40
C PRO A 161 84.28 -23.53 -51.99
N ASP A 162 85.16 -23.85 -52.95
CA ASP A 162 86.39 -24.64 -52.74
C ASP A 162 87.29 -24.16 -51.58
N ASN A 163 87.18 -22.89 -51.17
CA ASN A 163 87.99 -22.29 -50.11
C ASN A 163 87.48 -22.56 -48.68
N TRP A 164 86.32 -23.19 -48.49
CA TRP A 164 85.71 -23.43 -47.18
C TRP A 164 85.88 -24.88 -46.66
N ARG A 165 86.46 -25.77 -47.48
CA ARG A 165 86.74 -27.18 -47.13
C ARG A 165 87.76 -27.38 -46.01
N ASN A 166 88.57 -26.36 -45.71
CA ASN A 166 89.74 -26.48 -44.81
C ASN A 166 89.63 -25.64 -43.53
N ASP A 167 88.50 -24.98 -43.28
CA ASP A 167 88.30 -24.11 -42.11
C ASP A 167 87.20 -24.65 -41.20
N PHE A 168 87.59 -25.13 -40.01
CA PHE A 168 86.71 -25.73 -39.02
C PHE A 168 85.60 -24.77 -38.57
N ASP A 169 85.92 -23.47 -38.48
CA ASP A 169 84.97 -22.44 -38.08
C ASP A 169 83.85 -22.27 -39.11
N THR A 170 84.14 -22.50 -40.40
CA THR A 170 83.17 -22.35 -41.48
C THR A 170 82.18 -23.52 -41.55
N GLY A 171 82.63 -24.75 -41.28
CA GLY A 171 81.74 -25.92 -41.17
C GLY A 171 80.80 -25.85 -39.96
N TYR A 172 81.33 -25.39 -38.82
CA TYR A 172 80.53 -25.17 -37.60
C TYR A 172 79.44 -24.11 -37.82
N ASN A 173 79.78 -22.97 -38.43
CA ASN A 173 78.81 -21.90 -38.73
C ASN A 173 77.73 -22.35 -39.72
N PHE A 174 78.06 -23.21 -40.69
CA PHE A 174 77.07 -23.75 -41.62
C PHE A 174 76.10 -24.74 -40.94
N GLY A 175 76.60 -25.58 -40.04
CA GLY A 175 75.76 -26.48 -39.23
C GLY A 175 74.78 -25.71 -38.35
N ILE A 176 75.26 -24.65 -37.68
CA ILE A 176 74.40 -23.72 -36.92
C ILE A 176 73.33 -23.10 -37.84
N TRP A 177 73.73 -22.53 -38.99
CA TRP A 177 72.78 -21.96 -39.94
C TRP A 177 71.72 -22.97 -40.42
N ARG A 178 72.10 -24.23 -40.71
CA ARG A 178 71.15 -25.29 -41.11
C ARG A 178 70.17 -25.63 -39.98
N CYS A 179 70.62 -25.67 -38.73
CA CYS A 179 69.75 -25.83 -37.57
C CYS A 179 68.78 -24.65 -37.45
N GLU A 180 69.26 -23.41 -37.60
CA GLU A 180 68.41 -22.22 -37.56
C GLU A 180 67.36 -22.22 -38.67
N GLN A 181 67.72 -22.60 -39.91
CA GLN A 181 66.75 -22.67 -41.01
C GLN A 181 65.67 -23.72 -40.76
N ASN A 182 66.00 -24.87 -40.17
CA ASN A 182 65.01 -25.91 -39.87
C ASN A 182 64.10 -25.51 -38.68
N ILE A 183 64.65 -24.83 -37.68
CA ILE A 183 63.85 -24.25 -36.58
C ILE A 183 62.90 -23.17 -37.13
N LYS A 184 63.39 -22.29 -38.03
CA LYS A 184 62.57 -21.30 -38.74
C LYS A 184 61.51 -21.97 -39.65
N ALA A 185 61.86 -23.03 -40.37
CA ALA A 185 60.95 -23.79 -41.24
C ALA A 185 59.87 -24.54 -40.43
N ALA A 186 60.18 -24.97 -39.21
CA ALA A 186 59.21 -25.52 -38.26
C ALA A 186 58.33 -24.44 -37.60
N GLY A 187 58.52 -23.16 -37.94
CA GLY A 187 57.68 -22.04 -37.50
C GLY A 187 58.08 -21.46 -36.13
N PHE A 188 59.28 -21.76 -35.64
CA PHE A 188 59.83 -21.19 -34.41
C PHE A 188 60.76 -20.00 -34.70
N ALA A 189 60.78 -19.03 -33.79
CA ALA A 189 61.73 -17.92 -33.84
C ALA A 189 63.11 -18.36 -33.33
N VAL A 190 64.18 -17.79 -33.89
CA VAL A 190 65.57 -17.99 -33.47
C VAL A 190 66.12 -16.63 -33.05
N GLU A 191 66.65 -16.50 -31.83
CA GLU A 191 67.25 -15.25 -31.33
C GLU A 191 68.71 -15.10 -31.80
N GLY A 192 69.13 -13.88 -32.17
CA GLY A 192 70.53 -13.57 -32.50
C GLY A 192 70.81 -12.91 -33.87
N GLU A 193 69.81 -12.35 -34.56
CA GLU A 193 70.05 -11.43 -35.70
C GLU A 193 70.55 -10.05 -35.24
#